data_AF-A0A962QQS2-F1
#
_entry.id   AF-A0A962QQS2-F1
#
_cell.length_a   1.000
_cell.length_b   1.000
_cell.length_c   1.000
_cell.angle_alpha   90.00
_cell.angle_beta   90.00
_cell.angle_gamma   90.00
#
_symmetry.space_group_name_H-M   'P 1'
#
loop_
_entity.id
_entity.type
_entity.pdbx_description
1 polymer ?
#
loop_
_entity_poly.entity_id
_entity_poly.type
_entity_poly.pdbx_seq_one_letter_code
_entity_poly.pdbx_strand_id
1 'polypeptide(L)'
;MDSDRTTICASSIICSLLRRDATRRKRRTRSREFKAKVALAAIRGELTTARLAKKFDVHANQITDWKKQLLSNASDVFGKGAQKAEASAETIEQLHSKIGQLTMENDFLERGLERIHGPRGKKW
;
A
#
# COMPACT_ATOMS: atom_id res chain seq x y z
N MET A 1 32.89 -3.65 -48.46
CA MET A 1 31.69 -3.60 -49.32
C MET A 1 30.93 -4.91 -49.12
N ASP A 2 30.59 -5.25 -47.88
CA ASP A 2 29.47 -4.72 -47.09
C ASP A 2 28.12 -5.08 -47.71
N SER A 3 27.55 -6.20 -47.25
CA SER A 3 26.10 -6.38 -47.15
C SER A 3 25.72 -7.46 -46.11
N ASP A 4 26.47 -7.57 -45.01
CA ASP A 4 26.01 -8.27 -43.79
C ASP A 4 25.38 -7.25 -42.83
N ARG A 5 24.30 -6.61 -43.29
CA ARG A 5 23.71 -5.46 -42.59
C ARG A 5 22.19 -5.53 -42.47
N THR A 6 21.58 -6.69 -42.27
CA THR A 6 20.17 -6.72 -41.78
C THR A 6 19.68 -8.04 -41.17
N THR A 7 20.53 -8.85 -40.54
CA THR A 7 20.05 -9.82 -39.55
C THR A 7 20.04 -9.13 -38.18
N ILE A 8 19.23 -8.07 -38.07
CA ILE A 8 18.80 -7.60 -36.76
C ILE A 8 18.00 -8.76 -36.20
N CYS A 9 18.57 -9.46 -35.22
CA CYS A 9 17.94 -10.58 -34.55
C CYS A 9 16.48 -10.23 -34.26
N ALA A 10 15.53 -10.91 -34.90
CA ALA A 10 14.12 -10.89 -34.50
C ALA A 10 13.96 -11.34 -33.03
N SER A 11 14.97 -12.03 -32.46
CA SER A 11 15.10 -12.28 -31.02
C SER A 11 15.35 -11.04 -30.15
N SER A 12 15.86 -9.92 -30.68
CA SER A 12 16.23 -8.74 -29.87
C SER A 12 15.00 -7.90 -29.48
N ILE A 13 14.02 -7.77 -30.38
CA ILE A 13 12.78 -7.03 -30.09
C ILE A 13 11.91 -7.82 -29.10
N ILE A 14 11.82 -9.15 -29.26
CA ILE A 14 11.07 -10.01 -28.32
C ILE A 14 11.74 -10.03 -26.93
N CYS A 15 13.08 -9.97 -26.86
CA CYS A 15 13.81 -9.97 -25.58
C CYS A 15 13.69 -8.65 -24.80
N SER A 16 13.34 -7.53 -25.46
CA SER A 16 13.09 -6.25 -24.77
C SER A 16 11.74 -6.16 -24.05
N LEU A 17 10.76 -6.99 -24.44
CA LEU A 17 9.38 -6.91 -23.95
C LEU A 17 9.01 -7.98 -22.91
N LEU A 18 9.89 -8.95 -22.64
CA LEU A 18 9.68 -10.05 -21.68
C LEU A 18 10.56 -9.96 -20.43
N ARG A 19 10.80 -8.74 -19.92
CA ARG A 19 11.38 -8.53 -18.59
C ARG A 19 10.76 -7.35 -17.88
N ARG A 20 9.43 -7.35 -17.74
CA ARG A 20 8.74 -6.41 -16.85
C ARG A 20 7.92 -7.07 -15.75
N ASP A 21 8.10 -8.37 -15.54
CA ASP A 21 7.76 -8.98 -14.25
C ASP A 21 8.94 -8.79 -13.31
N ALA A 22 8.99 -7.55 -12.80
CA ALA A 22 9.81 -7.18 -11.67
C ALA A 22 9.69 -8.27 -10.61
N THR A 23 10.83 -8.88 -10.29
CA THR A 23 11.02 -9.70 -9.10
C THR A 23 10.71 -8.81 -7.89
N ARG A 24 9.42 -8.70 -7.55
CA ARG A 24 8.92 -7.93 -6.42
C ARG A 24 9.41 -8.65 -5.18
N ARG A 25 10.65 -8.37 -4.78
CA ARG A 25 11.24 -8.88 -3.53
C ARG A 25 10.24 -8.54 -2.44
N LYS A 26 9.72 -9.59 -1.79
CA LYS A 26 8.74 -9.45 -0.72
C LYS A 26 9.32 -8.50 0.33
N ARG A 27 8.73 -7.31 0.43
CA ARG A 27 9.18 -6.28 1.37
C ARG A 27 9.17 -6.90 2.77
N ARG A 28 10.30 -6.89 3.47
CA ARG A 28 10.36 -7.34 4.86
C ARG A 28 9.48 -6.43 5.72
N THR A 29 8.31 -6.92 6.10
CA THR A 29 7.41 -6.22 7.03
C THR A 29 7.91 -6.44 8.46
N ARG A 30 8.06 -5.37 9.25
CA ARG A 30 8.42 -5.45 10.67
C ARG A 30 7.17 -5.25 11.54
N SER A 31 7.06 -6.01 12.63
CA SER A 31 5.93 -5.93 13.56
C SER A 31 5.84 -4.55 14.24
N ARG A 32 4.65 -4.20 14.72
CA ARG A 32 4.41 -2.91 15.41
C ARG A 32 5.26 -2.79 16.68
N GLU A 33 5.33 -3.86 17.45
CA GLU A 33 6.16 -3.96 18.66
C GLU A 33 7.65 -3.76 18.37
N PHE A 34 8.15 -4.33 17.27
CA PHE A 34 9.54 -4.16 16.86
C PHE A 34 9.87 -2.69 16.55
N LYS A 35 8.99 -2.01 15.80
CA LYS A 35 9.16 -0.58 15.50
C LYS A 35 9.15 0.26 16.78
N ALA A 36 8.23 -0.02 17.70
CA ALA A 36 8.14 0.66 18.99
C ALA A 36 9.43 0.47 19.82
N LYS A 37 9.94 -0.76 19.92
CA LYS A 37 11.19 -1.08 20.63
C LYS A 37 12.39 -0.33 20.05
N VAL A 38 12.53 -0.31 18.73
CA VAL A 38 13.63 0.39 18.05
C VAL A 38 13.49 1.91 18.21
N ALA A 39 12.29 2.45 18.09
CA ALA A 39 12.02 3.87 18.28
C ALA A 39 12.31 4.33 19.73
N LEU A 40 11.91 3.54 20.73
CA LEU A 40 12.22 3.81 22.14
C LEU A 40 13.72 3.81 22.40
N ALA A 41 14.46 2.82 21.87
CA ALA A 41 15.92 2.79 21.98
C ALA A 41 16.58 4.02 21.32
N ALA A 42 16.04 4.50 20.20
CA ALA A 42 16.51 5.71 19.52
C ALA A 42 16.14 7.02 20.24
N ILE A 43 15.13 7.01 21.11
CA ILE A 43 14.78 8.15 21.97
C ILE A 43 15.68 8.17 23.21
N ARG A 44 15.91 7.01 23.84
CA ARG A 44 16.77 6.89 25.04
C ARG A 44 18.21 7.32 24.80
N GLY A 45 18.71 7.23 23.56
CA GLY A 45 20.03 7.73 23.18
C GLY A 45 21.21 6.86 23.64
N GLU A 46 20.95 5.69 24.25
CA GLU A 46 21.99 4.75 24.71
C GLU A 46 22.90 4.22 23.57
N LEU A 47 22.37 4.18 22.35
CA LEU A 47 23.08 3.72 21.15
C LEU A 47 22.88 4.72 20.03
N THR A 48 23.97 5.02 19.30
CA THR A 48 23.89 5.84 18.09
C THR A 48 23.00 5.16 17.04
N THR A 49 22.36 5.96 16.19
CA THR A 49 21.50 5.44 15.10
C THR A 49 22.24 4.45 14.19
N ALA A 50 23.53 4.68 13.94
CA ALA A 50 24.39 3.76 13.19
C ALA A 50 24.59 2.40 13.90
N ARG A 51 24.72 2.40 15.24
CA ARG A 51 24.87 1.18 16.02
C ARG A 51 23.55 0.41 16.14
N LEU A 52 22.43 1.12 16.25
CA LEU A 52 21.09 0.54 16.19
C LEU A 52 20.81 -0.10 14.83
N ALA A 53 21.23 0.56 13.75
CA ALA A 53 21.09 0.04 12.39
C ALA A 53 21.77 -1.32 12.23
N LYS A 54 23.00 -1.46 12.74
CA LYS A 54 23.75 -2.73 12.76
C LYS A 54 23.09 -3.77 13.67
N LYS A 55 22.67 -3.40 14.87
CA LYS A 55 22.10 -4.34 15.86
C LYS A 55 20.77 -4.96 15.41
N PHE A 56 19.94 -4.18 14.75
CA PHE A 56 18.58 -4.58 14.38
C PHE A 56 18.41 -4.92 12.88
N ASP A 57 19.50 -4.81 12.10
CA ASP A 57 19.49 -4.93 10.64
C ASP A 57 18.39 -4.05 10.01
N VAL A 58 18.45 -2.75 10.34
CA VAL A 58 17.48 -1.73 9.89
C VAL A 58 18.24 -0.52 9.36
N HIS A 59 17.79 0.05 8.25
CA HIS A 59 18.38 1.26 7.70
C HIS A 59 18.15 2.48 8.60
N ALA A 60 19.15 3.37 8.73
CA ALA A 60 19.10 4.54 9.62
C ALA A 60 17.85 5.43 9.40
N ASN A 61 17.49 5.69 8.14
CA ASN A 61 16.28 6.46 7.80
C ASN A 61 14.99 5.84 8.38
N GLN A 62 14.86 4.51 8.39
CA GLN A 62 13.68 3.87 8.97
C GLN A 62 13.60 4.07 10.49
N ILE A 63 14.77 4.09 11.15
CA ILE A 63 14.85 4.36 12.60
C ILE A 63 14.43 5.79 12.89
N THR A 64 14.86 6.76 12.09
CA THR A 64 14.45 8.16 12.24
C THR A 64 12.96 8.35 11.98
N ASP A 65 12.42 7.65 10.99
CA ASP A 65 10.99 7.70 10.67
C ASP A 65 10.15 7.14 11.81
N TRP A 66 10.53 5.98 12.37
CA TRP A 66 9.81 5.39 13.50
C TRP A 66 9.94 6.21 14.77
N LYS A 67 11.09 6.84 15.00
CA LYS A 67 11.27 7.80 16.10
C LYS A 67 10.30 8.98 15.96
N LYS A 68 10.20 9.58 14.78
CA LYS A 68 9.24 10.67 14.51
C LYS A 68 7.79 10.23 14.71
N GLN A 69 7.43 9.05 14.17
CA GLN A 69 6.08 8.48 14.33
C GLN A 69 5.72 8.24 15.79
N LEU A 70 6.67 7.76 16.60
CA LEU A 70 6.43 7.53 18.02
C LEU A 70 6.21 8.86 18.77
N LEU A 71 6.97 9.91 18.43
CA LEU A 71 6.81 11.23 19.05
C LEU A 71 5.51 11.93 18.64
N SER A 72 5.11 11.84 17.37
CA SER A 72 3.83 12.43 16.92
C SER A 72 2.64 11.75 17.59
N ASN A 73 2.66 10.41 17.63
CA ASN A 73 1.56 9.61 18.16
C ASN A 73 1.60 9.49 19.69
N ALA A 74 2.67 9.94 20.37
CA ALA A 74 2.74 9.90 21.81
C ALA A 74 1.61 10.72 22.46
N SER A 75 1.27 11.86 21.86
CA SER A 75 0.14 12.69 22.33
C SER A 75 -1.20 11.97 22.22
N ASP A 76 -1.43 11.22 21.14
CA ASP A 76 -2.65 10.44 20.92
C ASP A 76 -2.84 9.30 21.93
N VAL A 77 -1.73 8.74 22.46
CA VAL A 77 -1.78 7.68 23.49
C VAL A 77 -2.29 8.22 24.83
N PHE A 78 -1.99 9.47 25.15
CA PHE A 78 -2.46 10.12 26.39
C PHE A 78 -3.74 10.94 26.18
N GLY A 79 -4.11 11.26 24.93
CA GLY A 79 -5.43 11.76 24.59
C GLY A 79 -6.48 10.65 24.70
N LYS A 80 -7.77 11.01 24.89
CA LYS A 80 -8.93 10.09 24.84
C LYS A 80 -9.16 9.47 23.44
N GLY A 81 -8.11 9.16 22.68
CA GLY A 81 -8.12 8.92 21.24
C GLY A 81 -7.63 7.55 20.79
N ALA A 82 -7.47 6.57 21.69
CA ALA A 82 -7.38 5.16 21.28
C ALA A 82 -8.70 4.62 20.67
N GLN A 83 -9.73 5.48 20.59
CA GLN A 83 -11.02 5.26 19.92
C GLN A 83 -10.95 5.46 18.38
N LYS A 84 -9.79 5.26 17.74
CA LYS A 84 -9.68 5.30 16.27
C LYS A 84 -9.93 3.93 15.62
N ALA A 85 -10.08 2.86 16.41
CA ALA A 85 -10.22 1.50 15.88
C ALA A 85 -11.63 0.92 15.97
N GLU A 86 -12.48 1.41 16.86
CA GLU A 86 -13.92 1.13 16.79
C GLU A 86 -14.57 2.34 16.12
N ALA A 87 -14.77 2.25 14.80
CA ALA A 87 -15.82 3.06 14.18
C ALA A 87 -17.05 2.86 15.06
N SER A 88 -17.57 3.95 15.65
CA SER A 88 -18.73 3.87 16.52
C SER A 88 -19.82 3.07 15.81
N ALA A 89 -20.58 2.27 16.55
CA ALA A 89 -21.65 1.44 15.95
C ALA A 89 -22.55 2.26 15.01
N GLU A 90 -22.78 3.54 15.37
CA GLU A 90 -23.50 4.53 14.56
C GLU A 90 -22.86 4.78 13.18
N THR A 91 -21.53 4.89 13.10
CA THR A 91 -20.82 5.07 11.82
C THR A 91 -20.93 3.82 10.93
N ILE A 92 -20.89 2.63 11.54
CA ILE A 92 -21.04 1.37 10.80
C ILE A 92 -22.44 1.25 10.21
N GLU A 93 -23.47 1.60 10.99
CA GLU A 93 -24.86 1.60 10.52
C GLU A 93 -25.08 2.62 9.38
N GLN A 94 -24.54 3.83 9.50
CA GLN A 94 -24.58 4.84 8.43
C GLN A 94 -23.90 4.35 7.15
N LEU A 95 -22.75 3.69 7.27
CA LEU A 95 -22.03 3.13 6.12
C LEU A 95 -22.83 1.99 5.47
N HIS A 96 -23.43 1.08 6.26
CA HIS A 96 -24.30 0.02 5.73
C HIS A 96 -25.53 0.58 5.01
N SER A 97 -26.17 1.61 5.59
CA SER A 97 -27.29 2.30 4.94
C SER A 97 -26.85 2.92 3.61
N LYS A 98 -25.68 3.56 3.56
CA LYS A 98 -25.19 4.19 2.32
C LYS A 98 -24.84 3.16 1.26
N ILE A 99 -24.25 2.03 1.64
CA ILE A 99 -24.00 0.91 0.73
C ILE A 99 -25.33 0.39 0.16
N GLY A 100 -26.35 0.17 1.00
CA GLY A 100 -27.68 -0.25 0.54
C GLY A 100 -28.30 0.72 -0.47
N GLN A 101 -28.24 2.03 -0.18
CA GLN A 101 -28.72 3.06 -1.11
C GLN A 101 -27.99 2.99 -2.46
N LEU A 102 -26.65 2.97 -2.46
CA LEU A 102 -25.85 2.94 -3.67
C LEU A 102 -26.09 1.66 -4.49
N THR A 103 -26.29 0.52 -3.83
CA THR A 103 -26.63 -0.74 -4.52
C THR A 103 -27.98 -0.62 -5.23
N MET A 104 -29.01 -0.08 -4.55
CA MET A 104 -30.33 0.13 -5.18
C MET A 104 -30.27 1.13 -6.34
N GLU A 105 -29.53 2.22 -6.19
CA GLU A 105 -29.32 3.21 -7.26
C GLU A 105 -28.61 2.59 -8.47
N ASN A 106 -27.53 1.82 -8.24
CA ASN A 106 -26.83 1.11 -9.31
C ASN A 106 -27.73 0.09 -9.99
N ASP A 107 -28.47 -0.75 -9.24
CA ASP A 107 -29.39 -1.74 -9.80
C ASP A 107 -30.49 -1.07 -10.65
N PHE A 108 -31.01 0.07 -10.20
CA PHE A 108 -31.98 0.84 -10.95
C PHE A 108 -31.40 1.37 -12.27
N LEU A 109 -30.20 1.97 -12.21
CA LEU A 109 -29.52 2.51 -13.39
C LEU A 109 -29.14 1.39 -14.38
N GLU A 110 -28.66 0.25 -13.89
CA GLU A 110 -28.32 -0.91 -14.73
C GLU A 110 -29.54 -1.41 -15.50
N ARG A 111 -30.69 -1.59 -14.83
CA ARG A 111 -31.95 -1.99 -15.50
C ARG A 111 -32.42 -0.96 -16.52
N GLY A 112 -32.26 0.34 -16.22
CA GLY A 112 -32.57 1.41 -17.16
C GLY A 112 -31.69 1.38 -18.40
N LEU A 113 -30.39 1.17 -18.22
CA LEU A 113 -29.42 1.08 -19.30
C LEU A 113 -29.63 -0.16 -20.17
N GLU A 114 -29.92 -1.32 -19.58
CA GLU A 114 -30.24 -2.55 -20.31
C GLU A 114 -31.47 -2.40 -21.20
N ARG A 115 -32.50 -1.69 -20.72
CA ARG A 115 -33.70 -1.39 -21.53
C ARG A 115 -33.38 -0.55 -22.76
N ILE A 116 -32.47 0.42 -22.64
CA ILE A 116 -32.17 1.38 -23.72
C ILE A 116 -31.10 0.86 -24.67
N HIS A 117 -30.03 0.24 -24.15
CA HIS A 117 -28.81 -0.09 -24.91
C HIS A 117 -28.58 -1.60 -25.08
N GLY A 118 -29.43 -2.45 -24.49
CA GLY A 118 -29.22 -3.90 -24.45
C GLY A 118 -28.18 -4.33 -23.41
N PRO A 119 -27.99 -5.65 -23.21
CA PRO A 119 -27.15 -6.19 -22.14
C PRO A 119 -25.69 -5.75 -22.28
N ARG A 120 -25.06 -5.41 -21.14
CA ARG A 120 -23.65 -5.01 -21.10
C ARG A 120 -22.76 -6.15 -21.60
N GLY A 121 -22.01 -5.92 -22.68
CA GLY A 121 -20.92 -6.81 -23.10
C GLY A 121 -21.09 -7.58 -24.42
N LYS A 122 -21.85 -7.10 -25.41
CA LYS A 122 -21.63 -7.57 -26.80
C LYS A 122 -20.32 -6.97 -27.32
N LYS A 123 -19.25 -7.76 -27.20
CA LYS A 123 -18.02 -7.57 -27.98
C LYS A 123 -18.35 -8.00 -29.41
N TRP A 124 -18.17 -7.10 -30.35
CA TRP A 124 -18.13 -7.42 -31.77
C TRP A 124 -16.86 -8.24 -32.05
#